data_AF-A0A0E3SR77-F1
#
_entry.id   AF-A0A0E3SR77-F1
#
_cell.length_a   1.000
_cell.length_b   1.000
_cell.length_c   1.000
_cell.angle_alpha   90.00
_cell.angle_beta   90.00
_cell.angle_gamma   90.00
#
_symmetry.space_group_name_H-M   'P 1'
#
loop_
_entity.id
_entity.type
_entity.pdbx_description
1 polymer ?
#
loop_
_entity_poly.entity_id
_entity_poly.type
_entity_poly.pdbx_seq_one_letter_code
_entity_poly.pdbx_strand_id
1 'polypeptide(L)'
;MDSHSNNMKPFQKRSRLEIIRDILKVIRESNNTISPTKLQRLSNLSFQMFEEYIGDLEEKGLIVAIPYKEKRKIYSLTDKGRNFLDKYEDFVAFLADFGL
;
A
#
# COMPACT_ATOMS: atom_id res chain seq x y z
N MET A 1 -32.79 4.96 -15.54
CA MET A 1 -31.99 5.87 -14.70
C MET A 1 -30.65 5.20 -14.43
N ASP A 2 -29.92 5.08 -15.53
CA ASP A 2 -28.48 5.24 -15.72
C ASP A 2 -27.55 4.68 -14.65
N SER A 3 -27.25 3.41 -14.89
CA SER A 3 -26.01 2.71 -14.58
C SER A 3 -24.81 3.66 -14.59
N HIS A 4 -24.28 3.97 -13.41
CA HIS A 4 -22.94 4.54 -13.32
C HIS A 4 -21.94 3.46 -13.73
N SER A 5 -21.53 3.53 -15.01
CA SER A 5 -20.42 2.77 -15.57
C SER A 5 -19.19 2.97 -14.71
N ASN A 6 -18.79 1.93 -13.98
CA ASN A 6 -17.46 1.84 -13.43
C ASN A 6 -16.47 1.80 -14.60
N ASN A 7 -15.74 2.89 -14.79
CA ASN A 7 -14.83 3.07 -15.91
C ASN A 7 -13.57 2.22 -15.68
N MET A 8 -13.67 0.92 -16.00
CA MET A 8 -12.56 -0.03 -15.95
C MET A 8 -11.61 0.28 -17.11
N LYS A 9 -10.57 1.10 -16.85
CA LYS A 9 -9.42 1.22 -17.75
C LYS A 9 -8.75 -0.18 -17.87
N PRO A 10 -8.29 -0.59 -19.07
CA PRO A 10 -7.79 -1.94 -19.36
C PRO A 10 -6.54 -2.29 -18.52
N PHE A 11 -6.18 -3.58 -18.45
CA PHE A 11 -5.06 -4.22 -17.73
C PHE A 11 -3.69 -3.51 -17.88
N GLN A 12 -3.54 -2.30 -17.33
CA GLN A 12 -2.24 -1.68 -17.14
C GLN A 12 -1.59 -2.32 -15.91
N LYS A 13 -0.33 -2.75 -16.05
CA LYS A 13 0.44 -3.20 -14.89
C LYS A 13 0.50 -2.04 -13.90
N ARG A 14 0.10 -2.30 -12.65
CA ARG A 14 0.24 -1.34 -11.54
C ARG A 14 1.67 -0.80 -11.55
N SER A 15 1.80 0.51 -11.54
CA SER A 15 3.07 1.19 -11.36
C SER A 15 3.67 0.88 -9.99
N ARG A 16 4.98 1.06 -9.85
CA ARG A 16 5.67 0.87 -8.57
C ARG A 16 5.06 1.74 -7.45
N LEU A 17 4.64 2.97 -7.76
CA LEU A 17 4.01 3.87 -6.80
C LEU A 17 2.63 3.38 -6.36
N GLU A 18 1.82 2.85 -7.27
CA GLU A 18 0.53 2.25 -6.93
C GLU A 18 0.69 1.02 -6.03
N ILE A 19 1.67 0.16 -6.31
CA ILE A 19 1.95 -1.01 -5.47
C ILE A 19 2.36 -0.57 -4.05
N ILE A 20 3.25 0.41 -3.94
CA ILE A 20 3.65 0.95 -2.64
C ILE A 20 2.44 1.53 -1.90
N ARG A 21 1.63 2.35 -2.59
CA ARG A 21 0.42 2.93 -2.02
C ARG A 21 -0.55 1.83 -1.55
N ASP A 22 -0.76 0.79 -2.34
CA ASP A 22 -1.66 -0.32 -1.99
C ASP A 22 -1.19 -1.03 -0.71
N ILE A 23 0.11 -1.36 -0.60
CA ILE A 23 0.68 -1.99 0.61
C ILE A 23 0.47 -1.10 1.83
N LEU A 24 0.86 0.17 1.75
CA LEU A 24 0.77 1.11 2.87
C LEU A 24 -0.68 1.35 3.29
N LYS A 25 -1.59 1.46 2.31
CA LYS A 25 -3.03 1.62 2.54
C LYS A 25 -3.63 0.42 3.27
N VAL A 26 -3.29 -0.81 2.90
CA VAL A 26 -3.75 -2.02 3.59
C VAL A 26 -3.30 -2.05 5.06
N ILE A 27 -2.07 -1.60 5.35
CA ILE A 27 -1.59 -1.48 6.74
C ILE A 27 -2.41 -0.43 7.49
N ARG A 28 -2.64 0.75 6.89
CA ARG A 28 -3.45 1.84 7.48
C ARG A 28 -4.85 1.35 7.85
N GLU A 29 -5.53 0.71 6.91
CA GLU A 29 -6.90 0.19 7.04
C GLU A 29 -7.01 -0.98 8.04
N SER A 30 -5.89 -1.66 8.35
CA SER A 30 -5.83 -2.73 9.34
C SER A 30 -5.54 -2.22 10.75
N ASN A 31 -6.08 -1.07 11.15
CA ASN A 31 -5.76 -0.41 12.43
C ASN A 31 -4.25 -0.19 12.60
N ASN A 32 -3.58 0.22 11.53
CA ASN A 32 -2.15 0.53 11.49
C ASN A 32 -1.20 -0.66 11.79
N THR A 33 -1.71 -1.88 11.95
CA THR A 33 -0.89 -3.08 12.26
C THR A 33 -1.41 -4.33 11.55
N ILE A 34 -0.53 -5.12 10.95
CA ILE A 34 -0.96 -6.29 10.18
C ILE A 34 0.10 -7.40 10.15
N SER A 35 -0.32 -8.67 10.14
CA SER A 35 0.61 -9.79 9.98
C SER A 35 1.11 -9.90 8.53
N PRO A 36 2.36 -10.36 8.30
CA PRO A 36 2.93 -10.54 6.96
C PRO A 36 2.02 -11.34 6.02
N THR A 37 1.48 -12.46 6.49
CA THR A 37 0.59 -13.33 5.70
C THR A 37 -0.70 -12.62 5.30
N LYS A 38 -1.31 -11.84 6.21
CA LYS A 38 -2.53 -11.10 5.89
C LYS A 38 -2.23 -9.96 4.90
N LEU A 39 -1.11 -9.26 5.10
CA LEU A 39 -0.69 -8.18 4.21
C LEU A 39 -0.43 -8.67 2.79
N GLN A 40 0.33 -9.75 2.62
CA GLN A 40 0.64 -10.34 1.30
C GLN A 40 -0.62 -10.75 0.54
N ARG A 41 -1.59 -11.37 1.24
CA ARG A 41 -2.89 -11.74 0.64
C ARG A 41 -3.72 -10.54 0.22
N LEU A 42 -3.71 -9.45 0.98
CA LEU A 42 -4.50 -8.25 0.71
C LEU A 42 -3.83 -7.31 -0.30
N SER A 43 -2.49 -7.31 -0.43
CA SER A 43 -1.77 -6.48 -1.40
C SER A 43 -1.86 -6.97 -2.85
N ASN A 44 -2.44 -8.17 -3.08
CA ASN A 44 -2.51 -8.82 -4.38
C ASN A 44 -1.12 -8.96 -5.03
N LEU A 45 -0.12 -9.38 -4.26
CA LEU A 45 1.27 -9.56 -4.71
C LEU A 45 1.68 -11.03 -4.64
N SER A 46 2.50 -11.46 -5.60
CA SER A 46 3.23 -12.73 -5.46
C SER A 46 4.16 -12.67 -4.25
N PHE A 47 4.54 -13.83 -3.71
CA PHE A 47 5.44 -13.90 -2.55
C PHE A 47 6.77 -13.17 -2.81
N GLN A 48 7.38 -13.38 -3.98
CA GLN A 48 8.64 -12.74 -4.36
C GLN A 48 8.53 -11.21 -4.42
N MET A 49 7.49 -10.68 -5.07
CA MET A 49 7.25 -9.24 -5.13
C MET A 49 6.97 -8.67 -3.74
N PHE A 50 6.22 -9.39 -2.91
CA PHE A 50 5.95 -8.97 -1.55
C PHE A 50 7.24 -8.83 -0.73
N GLU A 51 8.15 -9.81 -0.79
CA GLU A 51 9.42 -9.74 -0.06
C GLU A 51 10.29 -8.57 -0.52
N GLU A 52 10.41 -8.36 -1.84
CA GLU A 52 11.17 -7.24 -2.41
C GLU A 52 10.62 -5.88 -1.93
N TYR A 53 9.31 -5.67 -2.09
CA TYR A 53 8.70 -4.39 -1.71
C TYR A 53 8.71 -4.15 -0.21
N ILE A 54 8.48 -5.17 0.61
CA ILE A 54 8.51 -5.01 2.07
C ILE A 54 9.92 -4.67 2.55
N GLY A 55 10.95 -5.35 2.03
CA GLY A 55 12.35 -5.02 2.34
C GLY A 55 12.66 -3.55 2.00
N ASP A 56 12.27 -3.13 0.79
CA ASP A 56 12.40 -1.75 0.32
C ASP A 56 11.69 -0.73 1.24
N LEU A 57 10.47 -1.05 1.69
CA LEU A 57 9.67 -0.17 2.53
C LEU A 57 10.20 -0.08 3.96
N GLU A 58 10.72 -1.19 4.50
CA GLU A 58 11.41 -1.22 5.80
C GLU A 58 12.72 -0.42 5.74
N GLU A 59 13.56 -0.64 4.73
CA GLU A 59 14.82 0.08 4.53
C GLU A 59 14.58 1.59 4.38
N LYS A 60 13.54 1.98 3.63
CA LYS A 60 13.16 3.38 3.45
C LYS A 60 12.44 3.97 4.66
N GLY A 61 12.17 3.18 5.71
CA GLY A 61 11.50 3.60 6.93
C GLY A 61 10.06 4.03 6.73
N LEU A 62 9.37 3.51 5.71
CA LEU A 62 7.94 3.73 5.48
C LEU A 62 7.08 2.81 6.34
N ILE A 63 7.61 1.63 6.66
CA ILE A 63 7.01 0.66 7.59
C ILE A 63 8.05 0.19 8.59
N VAL A 64 7.59 -0.46 9.66
CA VAL A 64 8.44 -1.11 10.65
C VAL A 64 7.88 -2.49 11.00
N ALA A 65 8.75 -3.50 11.12
CA ALA A 65 8.42 -4.77 11.75
C ALA A 65 8.50 -4.65 13.28
N ILE A 66 7.40 -4.99 13.94
CA ILE A 66 7.29 -5.03 15.39
C ILE A 66 7.18 -6.51 15.82
N PRO A 67 7.99 -6.97 16.79
CA PRO A 67 7.81 -8.29 17.38
C PRO A 67 6.41 -8.43 18.00
N TYR A 68 5.74 -9.53 17.73
CA TYR A 68 4.41 -9.82 18.27
C TYR A 68 4.33 -11.27 18.68
N LYS A 69 3.88 -11.55 19.92
CA LYS A 69 3.65 -12.88 20.52
C LYS A 69 4.49 -14.02 19.93
N GLU A 70 5.39 -14.57 20.74
CA GLU A 70 6.33 -15.61 20.32
C GLU A 70 7.29 -15.11 19.23
N LYS A 71 7.52 -15.91 18.17
CA LYS A 71 8.43 -15.64 17.06
C LYS A 71 7.74 -14.95 15.87
N ARG A 72 6.59 -14.32 16.05
CA ARG A 72 5.86 -13.65 14.96
C ARG A 72 6.25 -12.17 14.88
N LYS A 73 6.09 -11.59 13.69
CA LYS A 73 6.20 -10.15 13.46
C LYS A 73 4.90 -9.61 12.88
N ILE A 74 4.63 -8.34 13.13
CA ILE A 74 3.58 -7.55 12.48
C ILE A 74 4.23 -6.32 11.85
N TYR A 75 3.66 -5.80 10.78
CA TYR A 75 4.08 -4.55 10.16
C TYR A 75 3.19 -3.41 10.62
N SER A 76 3.79 -2.23 10.80
CA SER A 76 3.08 -0.99 11.12
C SER A 76 3.62 0.16 10.27
N LEU A 77 2.78 1.18 10.00
CA LEU A 77 3.24 2.40 9.34
C LEU A 77 4.03 3.28 10.30
N THR A 78 5.11 3.85 9.79
CA THR A 78 5.78 4.98 10.42
C THR A 78 5.08 6.30 10.08
N ASP A 79 5.51 7.40 10.70
CA ASP A 79 5.05 8.74 10.30
C ASP A 79 5.39 9.06 8.85
N LYS A 80 6.57 8.60 8.38
CA LYS A 80 6.99 8.74 6.99
C LYS A 80 6.07 7.97 6.04
N GLY A 81 5.64 6.77 6.43
CA GLY A 81 4.67 5.97 5.67
C GLY A 81 3.30 6.63 5.56
N ARG A 82 2.81 7.25 6.65
CA ARG A 82 1.57 8.03 6.65
C ARG A 82 1.66 9.23 5.73
N ASN A 83 2.71 10.04 5.89
CA ASN A 83 2.95 11.22 5.06
C ASN A 83 3.10 10.88 3.56
N PHE A 84 3.65 9.71 3.22
CA PHE A 84 3.66 9.25 1.83
C PHE A 84 2.25 9.06 1.27
N LEU A 85 1.34 8.44 2.03
CA LEU A 85 -0.04 8.24 1.60
C LEU A 85 -0.75 9.57 1.39
N ASP A 86 -0.60 10.50 2.32
CA ASP A 86 -1.23 11.83 2.24
C ASP A 86 -0.74 12.59 1.00
N LYS A 87 0.58 12.62 0.76
CA LYS A 87 1.16 13.24 -0.44
C LYS A 87 0.76 12.55 -1.75
N TYR A 88 0.57 11.23 -1.72
CA TYR A 88 0.10 10.50 -2.88
C TYR A 88 -1.35 10.88 -3.22
N GLU A 89 -2.21 11.02 -2.20
CA GLU A 89 -3.58 11.48 -2.37
C GLU A 89 -3.61 12.91 -2.92
N ASP A 90 -2.80 13.82 -2.38
CA ASP A 90 -2.65 15.19 -2.90
C ASP A 90 -2.18 15.21 -4.37
N PHE A 91 -1.21 14.36 -4.71
CA PHE A 91 -0.69 14.24 -6.08
C PHE A 91 -1.75 13.74 -7.06
N VAL A 92 -2.55 12.74 -6.68
CA VAL A 92 -3.63 12.23 -7.52
C VAL A 92 -4.74 13.26 -7.68
N ALA A 93 -5.11 13.96 -6.61
CA ALA A 93 -6.09 15.05 -6.68
C ALA A 93 -5.61 16.17 -7.61
N PHE A 94 -4.34 16.57 -7.48
CA PHE A 94 -3.70 17.53 -8.38
C PHE A 94 -3.79 17.08 -9.84
N LEU A 95 -3.42 15.84 -10.18
CA LEU A 95 -3.52 15.34 -11.56
C LEU A 95 -4.97 15.33 -12.08
N ALA A 96 -5.93 14.98 -11.23
CA ALA A 96 -7.34 14.98 -11.57
C ALA A 96 -7.86 16.38 -11.94
N ASP A 97 -7.37 17.43 -11.27
CA ASP A 97 -7.71 18.83 -11.60
C ASP A 97 -7.26 19.25 -13.01
N PHE A 98 -6.24 18.58 -13.57
CA PHE A 98 -5.78 18.76 -14.95
C PHE A 98 -6.36 17.72 -15.92
N GLY A 99 -7.25 16.83 -15.46
CA GLY A 99 -7.89 15.80 -16.29
C GLY A 99 -6.95 14.67 -16.75
N LEU A 100 -5.87 14.40 -16.02
CA LEU A 100 -4.88 13.36 -16.32
C LEU A 100 -5.17 12.02 -15.64
#